data_AF-A0A6A7LDZ1-F1
#
_entry.id   AF-A0A6A7LDZ1-F1
#
_cell.length_a   1.000
_cell.length_b   1.000
_cell.length_c   1.000
_cell.angle_alpha   90.00
_cell.angle_beta   90.00
_cell.angle_gamma   90.00
#
_symmetry.space_group_name_H-M   'P 1'
#
loop_
_entity.id
_entity.type
_entity.pdbx_description
1 polymer ?
#
loop_
_entity_poly.entity_id
_entity_poly.type
_entity_poly.pdbx_seq_one_letter_code
_entity_poly.pdbx_strand_id
1 'polypeptide(L)' 'MSYLKSNGFKMQKFPLCIKESAGVYERGKDKAKFLEELSHISTDEAGAFTIKLADNTMTTIRKFRT' A
#
# COMPACT_ATOMS: atom_id res chain seq x y z
N MET A 1 8.60 -4.78 -4.00
CA MET A 1 8.77 -3.34 -4.36
C MET A 1 9.77 -3.09 -5.48
N SER A 2 10.92 -3.76 -5.47
CA SER A 2 12.05 -3.48 -6.39
C SER A 2 11.71 -3.59 -7.87
N TYR A 3 10.88 -4.57 -8.26
CA TYR A 3 10.45 -4.74 -9.64
C TYR A 3 9.67 -3.53 -10.20
N LEU A 4 8.77 -2.94 -9.41
CA LEU A 4 8.02 -1.76 -9.85
C LEU A 4 8.93 -0.52 -9.92
N LYS A 5 9.85 -0.38 -8.96
CA LYS A 5 10.84 0.73 -8.98
C LYS A 5 11.77 0.63 -10.19
N SER A 6 12.27 -0.55 -10.53
CA SER A 6 13.17 -0.75 -11.68
C SER A 6 12.47 -0.52 -13.02
N ASN A 7 11.15 -0.69 -13.08
CA ASN A 7 10.33 -0.35 -14.24
C ASN A 7 9.89 1.13 -14.28
N GLY A 8 10.46 1.98 -13.42
CA GLY A 8 10.24 3.44 -13.46
C GLY A 8 8.93 3.91 -12.83
N PHE A 9 8.19 3.05 -12.12
CA PHE A 9 6.95 3.47 -11.46
C PHE A 9 7.25 4.34 -10.23
N LYS A 10 6.76 5.58 -10.26
CA LYS A 10 6.74 6.47 -9.09
C LYS A 10 5.66 5.99 -8.13
N MET A 11 6.07 5.36 -7.05
CA MET A 11 5.18 4.98 -5.94
C MET A 11 5.17 6.10 -4.91
N GLN A 12 3.98 6.61 -4.58
CA GLN A 12 3.82 7.62 -3.54
C GLN A 12 3.55 6.91 -2.22
N LYS A 13 4.38 7.19 -1.20
CA LYS A 13 4.11 6.70 0.16
C LYS A 13 2.78 7.29 0.60
N PHE A 14 1.85 6.42 0.95
CA PHE A 14 0.53 6.83 1.39
C PHE A 14 0.63 7.21 2.88
N PRO A 15 0.34 8.48 3.26
CA PRO A 15 0.34 8.88 4.65
C PRO A 15 -0.87 8.24 5.33
N LEU A 16 -0.60 7.18 6.08
CA LEU A 16 -1.62 6.52 6.88
C LEU A 16 -1.84 7.35 8.15
N CYS A 17 -2.89 8.18 8.17
CA CYS A 17 -3.36 8.83 9.38
C CYS A 17 -4.62 8.12 9.89
N ILE A 18 -4.60 7.70 11.16
CA ILE A 18 -5.78 7.18 11.85
C ILE A 18 -6.47 8.37 12.52
N LYS A 19 -7.79 8.49 12.32
CA LYS A 19 -8.63 9.25 13.25
C LYS A 19 -9.19 8.23 14.23
N GLU A 20 -8.92 8.38 15.52
CA GLU A 20 -9.40 7.46 16.59
C GLU A 20 -10.93 7.22 16.52
N SER A 21 -11.68 8.17 15.97
CA SER A 21 -13.13 8.08 15.74
C SER A 21 -13.56 7.16 14.59
N ALA A 22 -12.63 6.54 13.85
CA ALA A 22 -12.95 5.64 12.74
C ALA A 22 -13.53 4.27 13.19
N GLY A 23 -13.45 3.93 14.48
CA GLY A 23 -13.94 2.64 15.01
C GLY A 23 -15.46 2.41 14.99
N VAL A 24 -16.26 3.42 14.65
CA VAL A 24 -17.73 3.37 14.75
C VAL A 24 -18.41 2.91 13.44
N TYR A 25 -17.70 2.93 12.31
CA TYR A 25 -18.21 2.49 11.00
C TYR A 25 -17.36 1.36 10.45
N GLU A 26 -17.98 0.31 9.89
CA GLU A 26 -17.30 -0.90 9.37
C GLU A 26 -16.08 -0.60 8.49
N ARG A 27 -16.18 0.42 7.62
CA ARG A 27 -15.07 0.87 6.75
C ARG A 27 -13.84 1.40 7.51
N GLY A 28 -14.03 1.94 8.70
CA GLY A 28 -12.94 2.39 9.56
C GLY A 28 -12.29 1.25 10.34
N LYS A 29 -13.04 0.16 10.58
CA LYS A 29 -12.56 -1.05 11.26
C LYS A 29 -11.54 -1.82 10.42
N ASP A 30 -11.83 -2.02 9.12
CA ASP A 30 -10.90 -2.66 8.18
C ASP A 30 -9.59 -1.88 8.04
N LYS A 31 -9.69 -0.54 7.98
CA LYS A 31 -8.51 0.34 7.92
C LYS A 31 -7.69 0.29 9.20
N ALA A 32 -8.35 0.29 10.36
CA ALA A 32 -7.67 0.19 11.65
C ALA A 32 -6.93 -1.15 11.79
N LYS A 33 -7.59 -2.27 11.44
CA LYS A 33 -7.00 -3.60 11.50
C LYS A 33 -5.79 -3.74 10.56
N PHE A 34 -5.93 -3.31 9.30
CA PHE A 34 -4.82 -3.33 8.34
C PHE A 34 -3.62 -2.50 8.83
N LEU A 35 -3.88 -1.40 9.52
CA LEU A 35 -2.85 -0.54 10.08
C LEU A 35 -2.18 -1.11 11.31
N GLU A 36 -2.95 -1.74 12.18
CA GLU A 36 -2.42 -2.50 13.31
C GLU A 36 -1.49 -3.62 12.81
N GLU A 37 -1.93 -4.41 11.83
CA GLU A 37 -1.12 -5.45 11.20
C GLU A 37 0.17 -4.87 10.58
N LEU A 38 0.07 -3.74 9.86
CA LEU A 38 1.24 -3.03 9.32
C LEU A 38 2.20 -2.51 10.39
N SER A 39 1.68 -2.04 11.53
CA SER A 39 2.49 -1.46 12.61
C SER A 39 3.44 -2.48 13.26
N HIS A 40 3.08 -3.77 13.19
CA HIS A 40 3.90 -4.88 13.68
C HIS A 40 5.03 -5.28 12.72
N ILE A 41 5.05 -4.74 11.48
CA ILE A 41 6.08 -5.06 10.49
C ILE A 41 7.19 -4.02 10.58
N SER A 42 8.29 -4.34 11.27
CA SER A 42 9.45 -3.46 11.43
C SER A 42 10.49 -3.63 10.32
N THR A 43 10.09 -3.50 9.05
CA THR A 43 11.03 -3.53 7.91
C THR A 43 11.06 -2.17 7.22
N ASP A 44 12.20 -1.78 6.66
CA ASP A 44 12.33 -0.54 5.89
C ASP A 44 11.44 -0.52 4.63
N GLU A 45 10.92 -1.69 4.24
CA GLU A 45 9.96 -1.88 3.16
C GLU A 45 8.49 -1.85 3.62
N ALA A 46 8.22 -1.81 4.93
CA ALA A 46 6.89 -1.73 5.51
C ALA A 46 6.30 -0.33 5.37
N GLY A 47 5.92 0.02 4.14
CA GLY A 47 5.16 1.22 3.83
C GLY A 47 3.92 0.88 3.03
N ALA A 48 2.84 1.61 3.26
CA ALA A 48 1.73 1.65 2.31
C ALA A 48 2.09 2.60 1.17
N PHE A 49 1.85 2.16 -0.06
CA PHE A 49 2.07 2.97 -1.25
C PHE A 49 0.83 2.92 -2.13
N THR A 50 0.46 4.07 -2.69
CA THR A 50 -0.56 4.11 -3.74
C THR A 50 0.11 4.07 -5.10
N ILE A 51 -0.45 3.25 -5.99
CA ILE A 51 -0.05 3.18 -7.39
C ILE A 51 -1.28 3.38 -8.27
N LYS A 52 -1.13 4.20 -9.32
CA LYS A 52 -2.19 4.40 -10.32
C LYS A 52 -2.23 3.18 -11.25
N LEU A 53 -3.39 2.51 -11.30
CA LEU A 53 -3.64 1.39 -12.21
C LEU A 53 -3.97 1.91 -13.62
N ALA A 54 -2.96 2.36 -14.33
CA ALA A 54 -3.03 2.60 -15.78
C ALA A 54 -2.63 1.32 -16.55
N ASP A 55 -2.91 1.26 -17.84
CA ASP A 55 -2.66 0.07 -18.68
C ASP A 55 -1.21 -0.39 -18.65
N ASN A 56 -0.26 0.57 -18.64
CA ASN A 56 1.16 0.29 -18.51
C ASN A 56 1.49 -0.35 -17.14
N THR A 57 0.96 0.20 -16.04
CA THR A 57 1.11 -0.34 -14.69
C THR A 57 0.56 -1.75 -14.60
N MET A 58 -0.65 -1.97 -15.12
CA MET A 58 -1.30 -3.28 -15.09
C MET A 58 -0.56 -4.31 -15.92
N THR A 59 -0.08 -3.92 -17.10
CA THR A 59 0.72 -4.79 -17.98
C THR A 59 2.03 -5.18 -17.30
N THR A 60 2.73 -4.24 -16.64
CA THR A 60 3.97 -4.56 -15.94
C THR A 60 3.72 -5.45 -14.73
N ILE A 61 2.69 -5.17 -13.92
CA ILE A 61 2.33 -6.04 -12.78
C ILE A 61 2.06 -7.47 -13.26
N ARG A 62 1.33 -7.66 -14.37
CA ARG A 62 1.04 -8.98 -14.94
C ARG A 62 2.27 -9.72 -15.49
N LYS A 63 3.34 -9.00 -15.84
CA LYS A 63 4.60 -9.58 -16.32
C LYS A 63 5.54 -10.00 -15.20
N PHE A 64 5.24 -9.66 -13.95
CA PHE A 64 6.03 -10.09 -12.81
C PHE A 64 6.07 -11.62 -12.72
N ARG A 65 7.27 -12.18 -12.67
CA ARG A 65 7.53 -13.61 -12.45
C ARG A 65 8.49 -13.74 -11.27
N THR A 66 8.21 -14.69 -10.38
CA THR A 66 8.96 -14.98 -9.16
C THR A 66 10.18 -15.83 -9.45
#